data_AF-A0A2G1BQB0-F1
#
_entry.id   AF-A0A2G1BQB0-F1
#
_cell.length_a   1.000
_cell.length_b   1.000
_cell.length_c   1.000
_cell.angle_alpha   90.00
_cell.angle_beta   90.00
_cell.angle_gamma   90.00
#
_symmetry.space_group_name_H-M   'P 1'
#
loop_
_entity.id
_entity.type
_entity.pdbx_description
1 polymer ?
#
loop_
_entity_poly.entity_id
_entity_poly.type
_entity_poly.pdbx_seq_one_letter_code
_entity_poly.pdbx_strand_id
1 'polypeptide(L)'
;MKTFLKETLALIIICCSFLIFQSCKKEKKQTDNITETKKEVIKKKKVIEIITESMDFQMPDTITSGWNTFRYINKSPQTHFFLIDKYPEGKNSKDAKEYVAPVFDEAMKLINEGKTKEGFAEFANLPEWFSEVVFLGGSGLLSPENTGETTLYLNPGNYMLECYIKMSNGVFHTSMGMVKDVVVSDKDSGNSEPKADANITISSTDGIVLKDSVYAGKRTFSVYFKDQITYESFVGHDINLVKLQSKTDLKNLENWMNWADPKGLIEPAPSDVTFLGGVNDMPTGNKAYFTAIVYKGIYGLISEVPNPSEKNLFITFEVY
;
A
#
# COMPACT_ATOMS: atom_id res chain seq x y z
N MET A 1 46.59 -67.99 -34.37
CA MET A 1 46.09 -68.00 -32.98
C MET A 1 45.91 -66.55 -32.54
N LYS A 2 44.70 -66.15 -32.13
CA LYS A 2 44.36 -65.00 -31.23
C LYS A 2 44.96 -63.61 -31.57
N THR A 3 44.12 -62.64 -31.94
CA THR A 3 43.63 -61.49 -31.14
C THR A 3 44.24 -60.16 -31.63
N PHE A 4 43.44 -59.31 -32.30
CA PHE A 4 42.81 -58.06 -31.77
C PHE A 4 43.83 -57.03 -31.23
N LEU A 5 43.81 -55.72 -31.53
CA LEU A 5 43.19 -54.89 -32.56
C LEU A 5 43.79 -53.47 -32.40
N LYS A 6 44.57 -53.05 -33.41
CA LYS A 6 44.68 -51.69 -34.00
C LYS A 6 45.01 -50.45 -33.13
N GLU A 7 46.31 -50.16 -33.09
CA GLU A 7 47.02 -48.93 -33.53
C GLU A 7 46.37 -48.19 -34.74
N THR A 8 46.62 -46.93 -35.13
CA THR A 8 47.43 -45.77 -34.69
C THR A 8 47.00 -44.58 -35.56
N LEU A 9 47.41 -43.39 -35.12
CA LEU A 9 47.25 -42.07 -35.72
C LEU A 9 48.19 -41.85 -36.93
N ALA A 10 47.80 -40.91 -37.82
CA ALA A 10 48.66 -39.93 -38.53
C ALA A 10 48.99 -40.08 -40.04
N LEU A 11 48.52 -39.06 -40.78
CA LEU A 11 49.22 -38.15 -41.72
C LEU A 11 49.41 -38.45 -43.24
N ILE A 12 49.00 -37.43 -44.01
CA ILE A 12 49.65 -36.81 -45.20
C ILE A 12 49.15 -37.14 -46.63
N ILE A 13 48.46 -36.13 -47.20
CA ILE A 13 48.64 -35.39 -48.48
C ILE A 13 48.96 -36.19 -49.76
N ILE A 14 48.07 -36.10 -50.77
CA ILE A 14 48.43 -35.92 -52.19
C ILE A 14 47.40 -35.01 -52.90
N CYS A 15 47.91 -33.98 -53.58
CA CYS A 15 47.23 -33.05 -54.48
C CYS A 15 46.65 -33.72 -55.74
N CYS A 16 45.50 -33.24 -56.22
CA CYS A 16 45.22 -33.13 -57.65
C CYS A 16 44.20 -32.01 -57.91
N SER A 17 44.45 -31.30 -59.00
CA SER A 17 44.05 -29.93 -59.28
C SER A 17 42.91 -29.86 -60.31
N PHE A 18 42.20 -28.72 -60.28
CA PHE A 18 41.50 -28.07 -61.42
C PHE A 18 40.24 -28.74 -62.04
N LEU A 19 39.09 -28.06 -61.93
CA LEU A 19 38.52 -27.23 -63.01
C LEU A 19 37.21 -26.54 -62.56
N ILE A 20 37.14 -25.24 -62.80
CA ILE A 20 35.98 -24.35 -62.66
C ILE A 20 35.19 -24.39 -63.99
N PHE A 21 33.85 -24.32 -63.97
CA PHE A 21 33.02 -23.39 -64.79
C PHE A 21 31.49 -23.58 -64.55
N GLN A 22 30.87 -22.50 -64.04
CA GLN A 22 29.55 -21.90 -64.35
C GLN A 22 28.31 -22.77 -64.69
N SER A 23 27.18 -22.53 -64.00
CA SER A 23 26.14 -21.55 -64.43
C SER A 23 24.75 -21.77 -63.77
N CYS A 24 24.19 -20.66 -63.27
CA CYS A 24 22.78 -20.27 -63.12
C CYS A 24 21.68 -21.28 -62.69
N LYS A 25 21.02 -20.97 -61.56
CA LYS A 25 19.59 -20.62 -61.54
C LYS A 25 19.23 -19.81 -60.29
N LYS A 26 18.62 -18.64 -60.51
CA LYS A 26 18.13 -17.72 -59.48
C LYS A 26 16.63 -17.98 -59.33
N GLU A 27 16.22 -18.66 -58.27
CA GLU A 27 14.81 -18.84 -57.92
C GLU A 27 14.34 -17.67 -57.03
N LYS A 28 13.24 -17.04 -57.47
CA LYS A 28 12.46 -16.07 -56.69
C LYS A 28 11.89 -16.79 -55.47
N LYS A 29 12.25 -16.35 -54.27
CA LYS A 29 11.54 -16.74 -53.04
C LYS A 29 10.47 -15.71 -52.72
N GLN A 30 9.24 -16.22 -52.64
CA GLN A 30 8.04 -15.60 -52.11
C GLN A 30 8.32 -14.80 -50.84
N THR A 31 7.82 -13.57 -50.80
CA THR A 31 7.78 -12.75 -49.59
C THR A 31 6.61 -13.26 -48.75
N ASP A 32 6.91 -14.08 -47.76
CA ASP A 32 5.97 -14.39 -46.68
C ASP A 32 5.77 -13.10 -45.88
N ASN A 33 4.54 -12.57 -45.93
CA ASN A 33 4.08 -11.51 -45.04
C ASN A 33 4.10 -12.07 -43.61
N ILE A 34 5.20 -11.83 -42.91
CA ILE A 34 5.26 -12.00 -41.46
C ILE A 34 4.41 -10.88 -40.88
N THR A 35 3.20 -11.25 -40.46
CA THR A 35 2.38 -10.47 -39.55
C THR A 35 3.24 -10.19 -38.31
N GLU A 36 3.76 -8.97 -38.18
CA GLU A 36 4.41 -8.50 -36.97
C GLU A 36 3.41 -8.62 -35.83
N THR A 37 3.54 -9.72 -35.07
CA THR A 37 2.89 -9.83 -33.78
C THR A 37 3.57 -8.80 -32.92
N LYS A 38 2.91 -7.64 -32.73
CA LYS A 38 3.28 -6.64 -31.73
C LYS A 38 3.48 -7.39 -30.42
N LYS A 39 4.73 -7.66 -30.05
CA LYS A 39 5.08 -8.01 -28.68
C LYS A 39 4.75 -6.76 -27.88
N GLU A 40 3.60 -6.76 -27.21
CA GLU A 40 3.38 -5.85 -26.10
C GLU A 40 4.56 -6.03 -25.15
N VAL A 41 5.46 -5.05 -25.13
CA VAL A 41 6.46 -4.93 -24.10
C VAL A 41 5.66 -4.69 -22.83
N ILE A 42 5.44 -5.73 -22.04
CA ILE A 42 4.88 -5.61 -20.69
C ILE A 42 5.87 -4.74 -19.92
N LYS A 43 5.60 -3.43 -19.89
CA LYS A 43 6.40 -2.45 -19.17
C LYS A 43 6.24 -2.83 -17.69
N LYS A 44 7.28 -3.41 -17.10
CA LYS A 44 7.25 -3.84 -15.69
C LYS A 44 6.88 -2.64 -14.84
N LYS A 45 5.74 -2.73 -14.14
CA LYS A 45 5.24 -1.67 -13.25
C LYS A 45 6.34 -1.31 -12.25
N LYS A 46 6.64 -0.02 -12.13
CA LYS A 46 7.59 0.45 -11.11
C LYS A 46 6.89 0.42 -9.76
N VAL A 47 7.52 -0.24 -8.80
CA VAL A 47 7.04 -0.38 -7.43
C VAL A 47 8.06 0.31 -6.51
N ILE A 48 7.55 1.13 -5.59
CA ILE A 48 8.31 1.73 -4.50
C ILE A 48 8.19 0.78 -3.31
N GLU A 49 9.31 0.33 -2.76
CA GLU A 49 9.30 -0.47 -1.55
C GLU A 49 9.42 0.45 -0.33
N ILE A 50 8.58 0.19 0.67
CA ILE A 50 8.68 0.75 2.00
C ILE A 50 8.92 -0.44 2.91
N ILE A 51 9.98 -0.42 3.71
CA ILE A 51 10.27 -1.46 4.69
C ILE A 51 10.23 -0.85 6.08
N THR A 52 9.56 -1.52 7.00
CA THR A 52 9.62 -1.19 8.44
C THR A 52 10.16 -2.40 9.17
N GLU A 53 11.25 -2.21 9.91
CA GLU A 53 11.82 -3.21 10.83
C GLU A 53 11.63 -2.79 12.30
N SER A 54 11.42 -1.49 12.54
CA SER A 54 11.20 -0.90 13.85
C SER A 54 10.25 0.30 13.77
N MET A 55 10.63 1.47 14.32
CA MET A 55 9.87 2.72 14.26
C MET A 55 10.33 3.63 13.11
N ASP A 56 10.43 3.07 11.91
CA ASP A 56 11.01 3.75 10.75
C ASP A 56 10.35 3.38 9.41
N PHE A 57 10.50 4.27 8.43
CA PHE A 57 10.18 4.01 7.03
C PHE A 57 11.46 4.00 6.19
N GLN A 58 11.86 2.82 5.72
CA GLN A 58 12.98 2.65 4.82
C GLN A 58 12.48 2.70 3.37
N MET A 59 12.68 3.84 2.72
CA MET A 59 12.34 4.09 1.33
C MET A 59 13.16 5.27 0.77
N PRO A 60 13.20 5.48 -0.56
CA PRO A 60 13.85 6.66 -1.14
C PRO A 60 13.21 7.99 -0.67
N ASP A 61 14.03 9.02 -0.46
CA ASP A 61 13.56 10.38 -0.11
C ASP A 61 12.88 11.09 -1.28
N THR A 62 13.08 10.60 -2.51
CA THR A 62 12.45 11.14 -3.72
C THR A 62 11.83 10.03 -4.54
N ILE A 63 10.56 10.21 -4.89
CA ILE A 63 9.78 9.29 -5.71
C ILE A 63 9.25 10.00 -6.97
N THR A 64 8.64 9.24 -7.86
CA THR A 64 8.06 9.74 -9.13
C THR A 64 6.61 10.20 -8.94
N SER A 65 6.13 11.11 -9.78
CA SER A 65 4.71 11.49 -9.85
C SER A 65 3.86 10.49 -10.64
N GLY A 66 2.55 10.71 -10.68
CA GLY A 66 1.58 9.86 -11.35
C GLY A 66 1.15 8.67 -10.47
N TRP A 67 0.82 7.54 -11.10
CA TRP A 67 0.41 6.33 -10.38
C TRP A 67 1.59 5.62 -9.73
N ASN A 68 1.65 5.62 -8.40
CA ASN A 68 2.70 4.97 -7.64
C ASN A 68 2.13 3.76 -6.89
N THR A 69 2.75 2.59 -7.07
CA THR A 69 2.48 1.42 -6.23
C THR A 69 3.55 1.33 -5.15
N PHE A 70 3.10 1.39 -3.90
CA PHE A 70 3.88 1.16 -2.71
C PHE A 70 3.71 -0.28 -2.29
N ARG A 71 4.80 -1.05 -2.23
CA ARG A 71 4.86 -2.34 -1.55
C ARG A 71 5.36 -2.08 -0.15
N TYR A 72 4.46 -2.14 0.82
CA TYR A 72 4.80 -1.96 2.21
C TYR A 72 5.08 -3.32 2.85
N ILE A 73 6.31 -3.50 3.33
CA ILE A 73 6.81 -4.73 3.93
C ILE A 73 7.00 -4.46 5.42
N ASN A 74 6.05 -4.92 6.22
CA ASN A 74 6.14 -4.85 7.67
C ASN A 74 6.90 -6.08 8.19
N LYS A 75 8.16 -5.88 8.60
CA LYS A 75 9.01 -6.91 9.23
C LYS A 75 9.18 -6.68 10.73
N SER A 76 8.34 -5.83 11.32
CA SER A 76 8.36 -5.55 12.75
C SER A 76 7.34 -6.45 13.44
N PRO A 77 7.46 -6.64 14.77
CA PRO A 77 6.46 -7.37 15.56
C PRO A 77 5.18 -6.55 15.81
N GLN A 78 5.05 -5.39 15.19
CA GLN A 78 4.04 -4.36 15.44
C GLN A 78 3.10 -4.23 14.24
N THR A 79 1.87 -3.78 14.47
CA THR A 79 0.98 -3.44 13.35
C THR A 79 1.37 -2.05 12.87
N HIS A 80 1.37 -1.83 11.55
CA HIS A 80 1.69 -0.53 10.97
C HIS A 80 0.82 -0.20 9.78
N PHE A 81 0.71 1.08 9.48
CA PHE A 81 0.30 1.60 8.18
C PHE A 81 1.25 2.74 7.80
N PHE A 82 1.07 3.31 6.62
CA PHE A 82 1.62 4.64 6.33
C PHE A 82 0.50 5.50 5.77
N LEU A 83 0.35 6.71 6.29
CA LEU A 83 -0.48 7.77 5.74
C LEU A 83 0.44 8.73 4.97
N ILE A 84 -0.03 9.29 3.85
CA ILE A 84 0.68 10.31 3.09
C ILE A 84 -0.06 11.63 3.24
N ASP A 85 0.61 12.58 3.88
CA ASP A 85 0.09 13.91 4.13
C ASP A 85 0.70 14.93 3.19
N LYS A 86 -0.13 15.87 2.77
CA LYS A 86 0.33 17.10 2.14
C LYS A 86 0.15 18.25 3.11
N TYR A 87 1.28 18.72 3.62
CA TYR A 87 1.34 19.88 4.48
C TYR A 87 1.31 21.17 3.67
N PRO A 88 0.90 22.31 4.28
CA PRO A 88 0.98 23.62 3.65
C PRO A 88 2.40 23.96 3.21
N GLU A 89 2.52 24.89 2.26
CA GLU A 89 3.83 25.30 1.75
C GLU A 89 4.75 25.79 2.89
N GLY A 90 5.99 25.27 2.89
CA GLY A 90 6.99 25.59 3.92
C GLY A 90 6.88 24.76 5.20
N LYS A 91 5.85 23.92 5.37
CA LYS A 91 5.69 23.00 6.51
C LYS A 91 6.19 21.60 6.19
N ASN A 92 6.77 20.93 7.18
CA ASN A 92 7.38 19.59 7.05
C ASN A 92 7.34 18.82 8.39
N SER A 93 7.92 17.63 8.43
CA SER A 93 7.98 16.79 9.63
C SER A 93 8.61 17.46 10.86
N LYS A 94 9.52 18.43 10.70
CA LYS A 94 10.09 19.19 11.82
C LYS A 94 9.06 20.14 12.42
N ASP A 95 8.27 20.83 11.60
CA ASP A 95 7.16 21.66 12.08
C ASP A 95 6.11 20.79 12.79
N ALA A 96 5.77 19.63 12.23
CA ALA A 96 4.86 18.69 12.87
C ALA A 96 5.38 18.26 14.25
N LYS A 97 6.66 17.91 14.35
CA LYS A 97 7.30 17.53 15.61
C LYS A 97 7.33 18.66 16.64
N GLU A 98 7.55 19.90 16.21
CA GLU A 98 7.68 21.04 17.11
C GLU A 98 6.31 21.57 17.59
N TYR A 99 5.31 21.59 16.71
CA TYR A 99 4.05 22.30 16.96
C TYR A 99 2.80 21.41 17.02
N VAL A 100 2.83 20.22 16.42
CA VAL A 100 1.66 19.31 16.36
C VAL A 100 1.81 18.17 17.37
N ALA A 101 2.93 17.45 17.34
CA ALA A 101 3.15 16.29 18.21
C ALA A 101 2.97 16.60 19.71
N PRO A 102 3.46 17.73 20.27
CA PRO A 102 3.26 18.04 21.69
C PRO A 102 1.79 18.22 22.08
N VAL A 103 0.96 18.72 21.16
CA VAL A 103 -0.48 18.89 21.39
C VAL A 103 -1.17 17.54 21.45
N PHE A 104 -0.87 16.65 20.50
CA PHE A 104 -1.39 15.28 20.50
C PHE A 104 -0.90 14.47 21.70
N ASP A 105 0.37 14.63 22.10
CA ASP A 105 0.95 13.94 23.25
C ASP A 105 0.27 14.36 24.56
N GLU A 106 0.04 15.66 24.79
CA GLU A 106 -0.67 16.13 25.99
C GLU A 106 -2.16 15.74 25.95
N ALA A 107 -2.81 15.84 24.79
CA ALA A 107 -4.19 15.39 24.60
C ALA A 107 -4.33 13.90 24.98
N MET A 108 -3.45 13.05 24.45
CA MET A 108 -3.47 11.62 24.73
C MET A 108 -3.10 11.28 26.17
N LYS A 109 -2.16 12.01 26.77
CA LYS A 109 -1.85 11.86 28.20
C LYS A 109 -3.10 12.08 29.05
N LEU A 110 -3.84 13.17 28.81
CA LEU A 110 -5.09 13.46 29.53
C LEU A 110 -6.18 12.41 29.24
N ILE A 111 -6.36 12.00 27.98
CA ILE A 111 -7.32 10.95 27.59
C ILE A 111 -7.01 9.64 28.32
N ASN A 112 -5.73 9.25 28.39
CA ASN A 112 -5.29 8.04 29.08
C ASN A 112 -5.46 8.11 30.61
N GLU A 113 -5.44 9.31 31.19
CA GLU A 113 -5.80 9.56 32.61
C GLU A 113 -7.31 9.55 32.88
N GLY A 114 -8.14 9.35 31.84
CA GLY A 114 -9.61 9.40 31.92
C GLY A 114 -10.18 10.83 31.86
N LYS A 115 -9.36 11.84 31.60
CA LYS A 115 -9.74 13.25 31.44
C LYS A 115 -10.03 13.56 29.98
N THR A 116 -10.98 12.82 29.39
CA THR A 116 -11.25 12.88 27.95
C THR A 116 -11.61 14.29 27.49
N LYS A 117 -12.46 15.02 28.23
CA LYS A 117 -12.88 16.37 27.82
C LYS A 117 -11.71 17.36 27.78
N GLU A 118 -10.86 17.30 28.78
CA GLU A 118 -9.65 18.10 28.87
C GLU A 118 -8.66 17.74 27.76
N GLY A 119 -8.45 16.45 27.50
CA GLY A 119 -7.59 16.00 26.41
C GLY A 119 -8.07 16.47 25.03
N PHE A 120 -9.38 16.43 24.77
CA PHE A 120 -9.93 16.98 23.53
C PHE A 120 -9.82 18.52 23.46
N ALA A 121 -9.81 19.22 24.58
CA ALA A 121 -9.64 20.67 24.61
C ALA A 121 -8.23 21.10 24.19
N GLU A 122 -7.21 20.25 24.38
CA GLU A 122 -5.83 20.54 23.96
C GLU A 122 -5.72 20.75 22.45
N PHE A 123 -6.57 20.14 21.62
CA PHE A 123 -6.54 20.33 20.18
C PHE A 123 -6.84 21.78 19.74
N ALA A 124 -7.38 22.64 20.62
CA ALA A 124 -7.48 24.08 20.38
C ALA A 124 -6.12 24.78 20.31
N ASN A 125 -5.05 24.14 20.80
CA ASN A 125 -3.67 24.62 20.75
C ASN A 125 -2.93 24.21 19.47
N LEU A 126 -3.58 23.47 18.56
CA LEU A 126 -3.00 23.16 17.25
C LEU A 126 -2.70 24.45 16.48
N PRO A 127 -1.58 24.51 15.73
CA PRO A 127 -1.26 25.71 14.97
C PRO A 127 -2.29 25.91 13.85
N GLU A 128 -2.59 27.17 13.51
CA GLU A 128 -3.63 27.54 12.52
C GLU A 128 -3.49 26.78 11.19
N TRP A 129 -2.24 26.63 10.72
CA TRP A 129 -1.92 25.93 9.48
C TRP A 129 -2.22 24.42 9.50
N PHE A 130 -2.41 23.80 10.67
CA PHE A 130 -2.69 22.36 10.75
C PHE A 130 -4.01 22.00 10.06
N SER A 131 -5.00 22.90 10.10
CA SER A 131 -6.29 22.70 9.42
C SER A 131 -6.19 22.63 7.89
N GLU A 132 -5.04 23.01 7.32
CA GLU A 132 -4.77 22.94 5.88
C GLU A 132 -4.03 21.65 5.46
N VAL A 133 -3.69 20.76 6.41
CA VAL A 133 -3.10 19.45 6.11
C VAL A 133 -4.12 18.60 5.37
N VAL A 134 -3.69 17.97 4.27
CA VAL A 134 -4.54 17.10 3.45
C VAL A 134 -4.01 15.68 3.47
N PHE A 135 -4.81 14.76 3.96
CA PHE A 135 -4.55 13.31 3.88
C PHE A 135 -4.82 12.81 2.47
N LEU A 136 -3.84 12.17 1.83
CA LEU A 136 -3.90 11.77 0.40
C LEU A 136 -3.97 10.25 0.23
N GLY A 137 -4.42 9.55 1.26
CA GLY A 137 -4.41 8.12 1.36
C GLY A 137 -3.07 7.62 1.86
N GLY A 138 -2.78 6.36 1.55
CA GLY A 138 -1.71 5.61 2.19
C GLY A 138 -2.14 4.17 2.27
N SER A 139 -1.30 3.29 2.80
CA SER A 139 -1.75 1.91 3.06
C SER A 139 -2.74 1.87 4.22
N GLY A 140 -3.68 0.93 4.19
CA GLY A 140 -4.34 0.50 5.41
C GLY A 140 -3.40 -0.31 6.30
N LEU A 141 -3.90 -0.71 7.47
CA LEU A 141 -3.19 -1.50 8.46
C LEU A 141 -2.59 -2.79 7.89
N LEU A 142 -1.36 -3.10 8.29
CA LEU A 142 -0.65 -4.35 8.03
C LEU A 142 -0.20 -4.97 9.34
N SER A 143 -0.68 -6.19 9.60
CA SER A 143 -0.23 -6.99 10.73
C SER A 143 1.27 -7.31 10.64
N PRO A 144 1.91 -7.69 11.75
CA PRO A 144 3.31 -8.11 11.79
C PRO A 144 3.65 -9.13 10.70
N GLU A 145 4.86 -9.03 10.14
CA GLU A 145 5.39 -9.95 9.11
C GLU A 145 4.55 -10.06 7.81
N ASN A 146 3.67 -9.09 7.55
CA ASN A 146 2.87 -9.05 6.33
C ASN A 146 3.37 -8.02 5.32
N THR A 147 2.97 -8.23 4.06
CA THR A 147 3.24 -7.30 2.96
C THR A 147 1.94 -6.94 2.26
N GLY A 148 1.72 -5.65 2.04
CA GLY A 148 0.60 -5.12 1.28
C GLY A 148 1.08 -4.26 0.12
N GLU A 149 0.28 -4.17 -0.95
CA GLU A 149 0.52 -3.23 -2.04
C GLU A 149 -0.62 -2.20 -2.07
N THR A 150 -0.28 -0.91 -2.05
CA THR A 150 -1.24 0.20 -2.21
C THR A 150 -0.83 1.06 -3.39
N THR A 151 -1.77 1.47 -4.23
CA THR A 151 -1.52 2.31 -5.39
C THR A 151 -2.31 3.61 -5.32
N LEU A 152 -1.60 4.72 -5.38
CA LEU A 152 -2.12 6.07 -5.26
C LEU A 152 -1.65 6.92 -6.45
N TYR A 153 -2.41 7.94 -6.80
CA TYR A 153 -1.97 8.96 -7.74
C TYR A 153 -1.38 10.13 -6.96
N LEU A 154 -0.13 10.51 -7.24
CA LEU A 154 0.55 11.61 -6.55
C LEU A 154 1.03 12.66 -7.55
N ASN A 155 0.71 13.92 -7.27
CA ASN A 155 1.25 15.07 -7.99
C ASN A 155 2.66 15.41 -7.48
N PRO A 156 3.49 16.11 -8.27
CA PRO A 156 4.75 16.66 -7.77
C PRO A 156 4.52 17.54 -6.53
N GLY A 157 5.44 17.48 -5.57
CA GLY A 157 5.34 18.22 -4.32
C GLY A 157 6.11 17.60 -3.17
N ASN A 158 6.01 18.22 -2.00
CA ASN A 158 6.56 17.71 -0.74
C ASN A 158 5.42 17.09 0.07
N TYR A 159 5.71 15.93 0.65
CA TYR A 159 4.77 15.13 1.41
C TYR A 159 5.46 14.60 2.66
N MET A 160 4.64 14.18 3.62
CA MET A 160 5.09 13.47 4.81
C MET A 160 4.46 12.09 4.81
N LEU A 161 5.22 11.07 5.19
CA LEU A 161 4.68 9.78 5.56
C LEU A 161 4.68 9.65 7.07
N GLU A 162 3.60 9.17 7.64
CA GLU A 162 3.51 8.90 9.07
C GLU A 162 2.78 7.61 9.42
N CYS A 163 2.98 7.13 10.65
CA CYS A 163 2.16 6.10 11.28
C CYS A 163 1.81 6.58 12.69
N TYR A 164 0.52 6.65 13.01
CA TYR A 164 0.03 7.08 14.33
C TYR A 164 -0.68 5.93 15.08
N ILE A 165 -0.22 4.69 14.91
CA ILE A 165 -0.58 3.63 15.87
C ILE A 165 0.06 3.97 17.23
N LYS A 166 -0.59 3.52 18.31
CA LYS A 166 -0.11 3.75 19.67
C LYS A 166 0.65 2.55 20.20
N MET A 167 1.79 2.84 20.80
CA MET A 167 2.47 1.90 21.71
C MET A 167 1.55 1.49 22.86
N SER A 168 1.89 0.38 23.53
CA SER A 168 1.18 -0.10 24.73
C SER A 168 1.07 0.93 25.88
N ASN A 169 1.93 1.95 25.91
CA ASN A 169 1.86 3.07 26.85
C ASN A 169 0.98 4.25 26.38
N GLY A 170 0.34 4.12 25.21
CA GLY A 170 -0.55 5.11 24.62
C GLY A 170 0.13 6.21 23.79
N VAL A 171 1.46 6.18 23.62
CA VAL A 171 2.20 7.15 22.80
C VAL A 171 2.13 6.77 21.32
N PHE A 172 1.86 7.74 20.45
CA PHE A 172 1.83 7.53 19.01
C PHE A 172 3.21 7.25 18.40
N HIS A 173 3.27 6.39 17.39
CA HIS A 173 4.48 6.10 16.64
C HIS A 173 5.06 7.36 15.97
N THR A 174 4.22 8.26 15.42
CA THR A 174 4.65 9.55 14.88
C THR A 174 5.42 10.37 15.92
N SER A 175 4.92 10.46 17.16
CA SER A 175 5.61 11.14 18.28
C SER A 175 6.95 10.49 18.64
N MET A 176 7.10 9.19 18.37
CA MET A 176 8.35 8.45 18.54
C MET A 176 9.31 8.57 17.35
N GLY A 177 8.91 9.25 16.28
CA GLY A 177 9.73 9.51 15.10
C GLY A 177 9.45 8.59 13.91
N MET A 178 8.35 7.83 13.91
CA MET A 178 7.91 7.05 12.74
C MET A 178 7.28 7.96 11.68
N VAL A 179 8.10 8.85 11.14
CA VAL A 179 7.75 9.89 10.18
C VAL A 179 8.85 10.03 9.14
N LYS A 180 8.50 10.38 7.90
CA LYS A 180 9.48 10.60 6.83
C LYS A 180 9.01 11.67 5.85
N ASP A 181 9.81 12.71 5.64
CA ASP A 181 9.60 13.64 4.53
C ASP A 181 9.95 12.97 3.19
N VAL A 182 9.09 13.14 2.19
CA VAL A 182 9.24 12.57 0.85
C VAL A 182 8.94 13.62 -0.21
N VAL A 183 9.81 13.70 -1.21
CA VAL A 183 9.61 14.55 -2.40
C VAL A 183 9.03 13.72 -3.54
N VAL A 184 7.90 14.12 -4.09
CA VAL A 184 7.41 13.60 -5.37
C VAL A 184 7.93 14.52 -6.47
N SER A 185 8.78 13.98 -7.33
CA SER A 185 9.38 14.73 -8.43
C SER A 185 8.43 14.88 -9.64
N ASP A 186 8.75 15.83 -10.52
CA ASP A 186 8.07 16.01 -11.82
C ASP A 186 8.26 14.83 -12.79
N LYS A 187 9.14 13.89 -12.45
CA LYS A 187 9.36 12.69 -13.25
C LYS A 187 8.19 11.74 -13.07
N ASP A 188 7.40 11.56 -14.13
CA ASP A 188 6.31 10.58 -14.16
C ASP A 188 6.82 9.14 -13.95
N SER A 189 6.08 8.38 -13.14
CA SER A 189 6.37 6.98 -12.85
C SER A 189 6.33 6.12 -14.12
N GLY A 190 5.52 6.50 -15.10
CA GLY A 190 5.23 5.73 -16.30
C GLY A 190 4.31 4.53 -16.05
N ASN A 191 3.72 4.43 -14.86
CA ASN A 191 2.71 3.44 -14.50
C ASN A 191 1.33 3.91 -14.94
N SER A 192 0.48 2.97 -15.34
CA SER A 192 -0.93 3.23 -15.60
C SER A 192 -1.78 3.00 -14.34
N GLU A 193 -2.99 3.58 -14.35
CA GLU A 193 -4.04 3.23 -13.38
C GLU A 193 -4.23 1.70 -13.35
N PRO A 194 -4.30 1.07 -12.16
CA PRO A 194 -4.56 -0.37 -12.06
C PRO A 194 -5.94 -0.76 -12.57
N LYS A 195 -6.05 -1.99 -13.10
CA LYS A 195 -7.34 -2.65 -13.31
C LYS A 195 -7.74 -3.36 -12.00
N ALA A 196 -8.95 -3.10 -11.52
CA ALA A 196 -9.48 -3.75 -10.33
C ALA A 196 -10.16 -5.09 -10.67
N ASP A 197 -10.07 -6.03 -9.73
CA ASP A 197 -10.83 -7.28 -9.68
C ASP A 197 -12.15 -7.10 -8.90
N ALA A 198 -12.17 -6.19 -7.92
CA ALA A 198 -13.34 -5.86 -7.11
C ALA A 198 -13.38 -4.36 -6.82
N ASN A 199 -14.59 -3.80 -6.76
CA ASN A 199 -14.81 -2.36 -6.60
C ASN A 199 -15.48 -2.06 -5.26
N ILE A 200 -14.87 -1.14 -4.52
CA ILE A 200 -15.37 -0.59 -3.27
C ILE A 200 -15.72 0.88 -3.51
N THR A 201 -16.90 1.30 -3.06
CA THR A 201 -17.24 2.71 -2.88
C THR A 201 -17.39 2.96 -1.39
N ILE A 202 -16.88 4.09 -0.92
CA ILE A 202 -17.02 4.52 0.48
C ILE A 202 -17.60 5.93 0.53
N SER A 203 -18.49 6.18 1.48
CA SER A 203 -19.08 7.50 1.74
C SER A 203 -19.68 7.60 3.14
N SER A 204 -19.91 8.82 3.60
CA SER A 204 -20.61 9.15 4.84
C SER A 204 -22.09 8.73 4.84
N THR A 205 -22.70 8.63 3.66
CA THR A 205 -24.14 8.31 3.52
C THR A 205 -24.38 6.82 3.36
N ASP A 206 -23.68 6.17 2.43
CA ASP A 206 -23.90 4.76 2.09
C ASP A 206 -22.97 3.81 2.87
N GLY A 207 -21.95 4.34 3.56
CA GLY A 207 -20.89 3.54 4.19
C GLY A 207 -19.99 2.87 3.15
N ILE A 208 -19.49 1.67 3.50
CA ILE A 208 -18.68 0.82 2.62
C ILE A 208 -19.58 -0.07 1.78
N VAL A 209 -19.45 0.03 0.46
CA VAL A 209 -20.18 -0.78 -0.51
C VAL A 209 -19.18 -1.57 -1.37
N LEU A 210 -19.09 -2.88 -1.12
CA LEU A 210 -18.38 -3.84 -1.97
C LEU A 210 -19.36 -4.43 -3.00
N LYS A 211 -19.15 -4.13 -4.28
CA LYS A 211 -20.11 -4.50 -5.35
C LYS A 211 -19.90 -5.90 -5.92
N ASP A 212 -18.68 -6.42 -5.81
CA ASP A 212 -18.24 -7.62 -6.50
C ASP A 212 -18.05 -8.78 -5.52
N SER A 213 -18.26 -10.00 -5.99
CA SER A 213 -17.83 -11.20 -5.27
C SER A 213 -16.30 -11.31 -5.30
N VAL A 214 -15.69 -11.68 -4.17
CA VAL A 214 -14.24 -11.81 -4.05
C VAL A 214 -13.86 -13.27 -4.07
N TYR A 215 -12.95 -13.64 -4.97
CA TYR A 215 -12.42 -14.99 -5.09
C TYR A 215 -10.99 -15.07 -4.54
N ALA A 216 -10.58 -16.24 -4.06
CA ALA A 216 -9.23 -16.49 -3.58
C ALA A 216 -8.17 -16.18 -4.67
N GLY A 217 -6.97 -15.80 -4.22
CA GLY A 217 -5.84 -15.40 -5.05
C GLY A 217 -5.41 -13.96 -4.82
N LYS A 218 -4.48 -13.48 -5.66
CA LYS A 218 -4.07 -12.06 -5.68
C LYS A 218 -5.23 -11.24 -6.24
N ARG A 219 -5.73 -10.27 -5.47
CA ARG A 219 -6.86 -9.40 -5.83
C ARG A 219 -6.50 -7.94 -5.68
N THR A 220 -6.82 -7.17 -6.71
CA THR A 220 -6.74 -5.71 -6.71
C THR A 220 -8.12 -5.13 -6.46
N PHE A 221 -8.25 -4.36 -5.39
CA PHE A 221 -9.48 -3.65 -5.04
C PHE A 221 -9.35 -2.19 -5.46
N SER A 222 -10.36 -1.63 -6.12
CA SER A 222 -10.49 -0.18 -6.24
C SER A 222 -11.26 0.36 -5.03
N VAL A 223 -10.88 1.53 -4.54
CA VAL A 223 -11.60 2.27 -3.50
C VAL A 223 -11.90 3.65 -4.05
N TYR A 224 -13.18 3.96 -4.22
CA TYR A 224 -13.64 5.29 -4.63
C TYR A 224 -14.31 6.00 -3.46
N PHE A 225 -13.76 7.17 -3.10
CA PHE A 225 -14.25 8.02 -2.02
C PHE A 225 -15.29 8.97 -2.60
N LYS A 226 -16.57 8.64 -2.45
CA LYS A 226 -17.68 9.40 -3.07
C LYS A 226 -17.92 10.73 -2.35
N ASP A 227 -17.69 10.78 -1.05
CA ASP A 227 -17.52 11.98 -0.25
C ASP A 227 -16.36 11.75 0.75
N GLN A 228 -16.07 12.73 1.60
CA GLN A 228 -15.17 12.63 2.73
C GLN A 228 -15.64 13.59 3.82
N ILE A 229 -15.71 13.14 5.06
CA ILE A 229 -16.06 13.96 6.22
C ILE A 229 -15.12 13.64 7.36
N THR A 230 -14.85 14.60 8.22
CA THR A 230 -14.07 14.41 9.44
C THR A 230 -14.97 13.88 10.56
N TYR A 231 -14.55 12.80 11.21
CA TYR A 231 -15.25 12.21 12.37
C TYR A 231 -14.74 12.79 13.69
N GLU A 232 -15.33 12.34 14.80
CA GLU A 232 -14.97 12.78 16.15
C GLU A 232 -13.50 12.47 16.51
N SER A 233 -12.90 11.53 15.78
CA SER A 233 -11.48 11.17 15.82
C SER A 233 -10.60 12.02 14.88
N PHE A 234 -11.07 13.15 14.36
CA PHE A 234 -10.30 14.04 13.46
C PHE A 234 -9.80 13.42 12.14
N VAL A 235 -10.05 12.13 11.89
CA VAL A 235 -9.75 11.43 10.64
C VAL A 235 -11.02 11.26 9.81
N GLY A 236 -10.83 11.08 8.51
CA GLY A 236 -11.89 10.70 7.58
C GLY A 236 -12.17 9.21 7.59
N HIS A 237 -13.10 8.79 6.73
CA HIS A 237 -13.29 7.37 6.49
C HIS A 237 -12.24 6.84 5.52
N ASP A 238 -11.85 5.60 5.76
CA ASP A 238 -10.79 4.84 5.10
C ASP A 238 -11.21 3.36 4.94
N ILE A 239 -10.34 2.52 4.36
CA ILE A 239 -10.59 1.09 4.18
C ILE A 239 -9.42 0.28 4.71
N ASN A 240 -9.68 -0.58 5.69
CA ASN A 240 -8.76 -1.62 6.15
C ASN A 240 -9.33 -3.00 5.80
N LEU A 241 -8.58 -3.79 5.02
CA LEU A 241 -8.90 -5.19 4.76
C LEU A 241 -8.39 -6.05 5.90
N VAL A 242 -9.30 -6.76 6.56
CA VAL A 242 -8.99 -7.59 7.71
C VAL A 242 -9.48 -9.02 7.50
N LYS A 243 -8.60 -10.01 7.70
CA LYS A 243 -8.98 -11.42 7.76
C LYS A 243 -9.54 -11.72 9.15
N LEU A 244 -10.72 -12.31 9.19
CA LEU A 244 -11.42 -12.67 10.43
C LEU A 244 -11.24 -14.17 10.71
N GLN A 245 -11.04 -14.52 11.97
CA GLN A 245 -11.11 -15.89 12.46
C GLN A 245 -12.58 -16.28 12.75
N SER A 246 -12.84 -17.58 12.89
CA SER A 246 -14.22 -18.10 13.07
C SER A 246 -15.01 -17.54 14.26
N LYS A 247 -14.31 -16.99 15.26
CA LYS A 247 -14.89 -16.43 16.49
C LYS A 247 -14.35 -15.03 16.80
N THR A 248 -13.94 -14.27 15.78
CA THR A 248 -13.47 -12.90 16.00
C THR A 248 -14.51 -12.10 16.75
N ASP A 249 -14.08 -11.41 17.81
CA ASP A 249 -14.91 -10.44 18.50
C ASP A 249 -14.94 -9.13 17.70
N LEU A 250 -15.99 -8.98 16.89
CA LEU A 250 -16.17 -7.81 16.03
C LEU A 250 -16.27 -6.51 16.84
N LYS A 251 -16.84 -6.55 18.05
CA LYS A 251 -16.95 -5.34 18.86
C LYS A 251 -15.60 -4.92 19.41
N ASN A 252 -14.77 -5.88 19.80
CA ASN A 252 -13.38 -5.61 20.19
C ASN A 252 -12.60 -4.99 19.03
N LEU A 253 -12.75 -5.52 17.81
CA LEU A 253 -12.14 -4.93 16.61
C LEU A 253 -12.64 -3.49 16.37
N GLU A 254 -13.95 -3.25 16.40
CA GLU A 254 -14.51 -1.90 16.21
C GLU A 254 -13.99 -0.89 17.23
N ASN A 255 -13.94 -1.28 18.51
CA ASN A 255 -13.41 -0.41 19.56
C ASN A 255 -11.92 -0.16 19.34
N TRP A 256 -11.18 -1.18 18.89
CA TRP A 256 -9.77 -1.05 18.56
C TRP A 256 -9.53 -0.11 17.38
N MET A 257 -10.44 0.00 16.42
CA MET A 257 -10.32 0.93 15.28
C MET A 257 -10.56 2.41 15.64
N ASN A 258 -10.81 2.77 16.90
CA ASN A 258 -11.04 4.17 17.30
C ASN A 258 -9.84 4.73 18.07
N TRP A 259 -8.89 5.41 17.41
CA TRP A 259 -7.69 5.91 18.10
C TRP A 259 -7.98 6.83 19.30
N ALA A 260 -9.11 7.53 19.29
CA ALA A 260 -9.51 8.44 20.36
C ALA A 260 -9.91 7.72 21.66
N ASP A 261 -10.21 6.42 21.57
CA ASP A 261 -10.31 5.57 22.76
C ASP A 261 -8.90 5.30 23.33
N PRO A 262 -8.67 5.42 24.65
CA PRO A 262 -7.39 5.07 25.28
C PRO A 262 -6.83 3.69 24.86
N LYS A 263 -7.70 2.74 24.51
CA LYS A 263 -7.37 1.37 24.07
C LYS A 263 -7.53 1.14 22.56
N GLY A 264 -8.02 2.09 21.79
CA GLY A 264 -8.04 1.99 20.34
C GLY A 264 -6.67 2.24 19.73
N LEU A 265 -6.38 1.66 18.58
CA LEU A 265 -5.08 1.62 17.90
C LEU A 265 -3.88 1.35 18.81
N ILE A 266 -4.11 0.69 19.95
CA ILE A 266 -3.04 0.39 20.90
C ILE A 266 -2.45 -0.97 20.58
N GLU A 267 -1.15 -1.10 20.72
CA GLU A 267 -0.51 -2.40 20.57
C GLU A 267 -0.65 -3.29 21.81
N PRO A 268 -0.77 -4.62 21.62
CA PRO A 268 -0.91 -5.31 20.33
C PRO A 268 -2.31 -5.16 19.74
N ALA A 269 -2.42 -5.22 18.41
CA ALA A 269 -3.70 -5.36 17.71
C ALA A 269 -4.45 -6.64 18.14
N PRO A 270 -5.78 -6.73 17.95
CA PRO A 270 -6.55 -7.92 18.30
C PRO A 270 -5.98 -9.19 17.68
N SER A 271 -5.68 -10.20 18.51
CA SER A 271 -4.99 -11.42 18.08
C SER A 271 -5.84 -12.36 17.22
N ASP A 272 -7.15 -12.12 17.18
CA ASP A 272 -8.15 -12.88 16.44
C ASP A 272 -8.40 -12.29 15.04
N VAL A 273 -7.58 -11.34 14.58
CA VAL A 273 -7.61 -10.79 13.22
C VAL A 273 -6.24 -10.72 12.57
N THR A 274 -6.21 -10.51 11.25
CA THR A 274 -4.99 -10.17 10.52
C THR A 274 -5.28 -9.08 9.50
N PHE A 275 -4.65 -7.92 9.66
CA PHE A 275 -4.76 -6.81 8.73
C PHE A 275 -3.86 -7.03 7.51
N LEU A 276 -4.41 -6.81 6.32
CA LEU A 276 -3.81 -7.16 5.02
C LEU A 276 -3.59 -5.93 4.11
N GLY A 277 -3.61 -4.74 4.69
CA GLY A 277 -3.51 -3.46 3.99
C GLY A 277 -4.89 -2.85 3.75
N GLY A 278 -4.97 -2.00 2.73
CA GLY A 278 -6.14 -1.18 2.47
C GLY A 278 -5.73 0.17 1.91
N VAL A 279 -6.59 1.17 2.05
CA VAL A 279 -6.29 2.56 1.69
C VAL A 279 -6.72 3.46 2.83
N ASN A 280 -5.82 4.30 3.29
CA ASN A 280 -6.11 5.39 4.22
C ASN A 280 -7.08 6.43 3.60
N ASP A 281 -7.59 7.35 4.40
CA ASP A 281 -8.55 8.36 3.96
C ASP A 281 -7.96 9.32 2.91
N MET A 282 -8.80 9.80 2.01
CA MET A 282 -8.41 10.75 0.97
C MET A 282 -9.55 11.68 0.59
N PRO A 283 -9.28 12.78 -0.14
CA PRO A 283 -10.30 13.77 -0.43
C PRO A 283 -11.38 13.21 -1.36
N THR A 284 -12.59 13.75 -1.23
CA THR A 284 -13.76 13.44 -2.08
C THR A 284 -13.42 13.36 -3.56
N GLY A 285 -13.94 12.34 -4.23
CA GLY A 285 -13.79 12.13 -5.66
C GLY A 285 -12.49 11.42 -6.05
N ASN A 286 -11.57 11.20 -5.11
CA ASN A 286 -10.36 10.45 -5.38
C ASN A 286 -10.60 8.93 -5.41
N LYS A 287 -9.66 8.25 -6.07
CA LYS A 287 -9.66 6.81 -6.19
C LYS A 287 -8.26 6.27 -5.90
N ALA A 288 -8.22 5.20 -5.12
CA ALA A 288 -7.02 4.45 -4.79
C ALA A 288 -7.25 2.97 -5.05
N TYR A 289 -6.16 2.20 -4.94
CA TYR A 289 -6.22 0.75 -5.06
C TYR A 289 -5.36 0.11 -3.99
N PHE A 290 -5.76 -1.07 -3.55
CA PHE A 290 -4.88 -1.94 -2.79
C PHE A 290 -4.92 -3.35 -3.36
N THR A 291 -3.84 -4.09 -3.16
CA THR A 291 -3.71 -5.45 -3.66
C THR A 291 -3.27 -6.36 -2.52
N ALA A 292 -4.04 -7.43 -2.31
CA ALA A 292 -3.80 -8.41 -1.28
C ALA A 292 -3.89 -9.84 -1.85
N ILE A 293 -3.22 -10.79 -1.22
CA ILE A 293 -3.45 -12.21 -1.46
C ILE A 293 -4.51 -12.65 -0.45
N VAL A 294 -5.69 -13.01 -0.95
CA VAL A 294 -6.80 -13.50 -0.14
C VAL A 294 -7.01 -14.99 -0.35
N TYR A 295 -7.43 -15.68 0.69
CA TYR A 295 -7.75 -17.11 0.67
C TYR A 295 -9.21 -17.28 1.06
N LYS A 296 -9.78 -18.47 0.82
CA LYS A 296 -11.13 -18.79 1.30
C LYS A 296 -11.29 -18.47 2.78
N GLY A 297 -12.40 -17.85 3.16
CA GLY A 297 -12.72 -17.48 4.53
C GLY A 297 -13.50 -16.18 4.64
N ILE A 298 -13.65 -15.70 5.88
CA ILE A 298 -14.42 -14.49 6.20
C ILE A 298 -13.46 -13.32 6.37
N TYR A 299 -13.83 -12.18 5.79
CA TYR A 299 -13.06 -10.94 5.82
C TYR A 299 -13.97 -9.79 6.24
N GLY A 300 -13.35 -8.72 6.71
CA GLY A 300 -13.97 -7.43 6.96
C GLY A 300 -13.35 -6.34 6.10
N LEU A 301 -14.15 -5.34 5.75
CA LEU A 301 -13.68 -4.00 5.38
C LEU A 301 -14.15 -3.06 6.47
N ILE A 302 -13.22 -2.40 7.16
CA ILE A 302 -13.51 -1.56 8.31
C ILE A 302 -12.76 -0.23 8.24
N SER A 303 -13.42 0.84 8.63
CA SER A 303 -12.82 2.17 8.76
C SER A 303 -12.37 2.48 10.19
N GLU A 304 -11.31 3.26 10.32
CA GLU A 304 -10.74 3.81 11.54
C GLU A 304 -11.56 4.99 12.08
N VAL A 305 -12.81 4.74 12.44
CA VAL A 305 -13.71 5.77 12.99
C VAL A 305 -14.46 5.22 14.20
N PRO A 306 -14.94 6.08 15.12
CA PRO A 306 -15.79 5.65 16.23
C PRO A 306 -17.06 4.95 15.73
N ASN A 307 -17.39 3.79 16.32
CA ASN A 307 -18.61 3.01 16.03
C ASN A 307 -18.87 2.81 14.51
N PRO A 308 -17.93 2.18 13.77
CA PRO A 308 -18.00 2.14 12.32
C PRO A 308 -19.22 1.33 11.82
N SER A 309 -19.65 0.30 12.57
CA SER A 309 -20.86 -0.47 12.23
C SER A 309 -22.14 0.38 12.19
N GLU A 310 -22.28 1.34 13.11
CA GLU A 310 -23.45 2.24 13.13
C GLU A 310 -23.49 3.18 11.92
N LYS A 311 -22.34 3.37 11.27
CA LYS A 311 -22.14 4.25 10.11
C LYS A 311 -22.07 3.47 8.79
N ASN A 312 -22.34 2.15 8.81
CA ASN A 312 -22.09 1.24 7.69
C ASN A 312 -20.63 1.25 7.20
N LEU A 313 -19.69 1.68 8.04
CA LEU A 313 -18.25 1.71 7.79
C LEU A 313 -17.54 0.46 8.31
N PHE A 314 -18.30 -0.59 8.58
CA PHE A 314 -17.81 -1.94 8.78
C PHE A 314 -18.75 -2.93 8.08
N ILE A 315 -18.22 -3.68 7.11
CA ILE A 315 -18.93 -4.80 6.48
C ILE A 315 -18.09 -6.06 6.55
N THR A 316 -18.75 -7.22 6.56
CA THR A 316 -18.10 -8.53 6.42
C THR A 316 -18.50 -9.19 5.11
N PHE A 317 -17.61 -10.03 4.57
CA PHE A 317 -17.84 -10.75 3.32
C PHE A 317 -17.05 -12.06 3.28
N GLU A 318 -17.50 -12.98 2.45
CA GLU A 318 -16.81 -14.24 2.19
C GLU A 318 -15.92 -14.14 0.95
N VAL A 319 -14.76 -14.80 1.02
CA VAL A 319 -13.90 -15.06 -0.13
C VAL A 319 -14.11 -16.51 -0.57
N TYR A 320 -14.43 -16.70 -1.85
CA TYR A 320 -14.77 -17.97 -2.48
C TYR A 320 -13.62 -18.64 -3.23
#